data_AF-K2QJX4-F1
#
_entry.id   AF-K2QJX4-F1
#
_cell.length_a   1.000
_cell.length_b   1.000
_cell.length_c   1.000
_cell.angle_alpha   90.00
_cell.angle_beta   90.00
_cell.angle_gamma   90.00
#
_symmetry.space_group_name_H-M   'P 1'
#
loop_
_entity.id
_entity.type
_entity.pdbx_description
1 polymer ?
#
loop_
_entity_poly.entity_id
_entity_poly.type
_entity_poly.pdbx_seq_one_letter_code
_entity_poly.pdbx_strand_id
1 'polypeptide(L)'
;MQAIQLITPISFSKKYKSLPLDKTQLNHPMNKIVIILMAFSCLAVNAQSEIKGSVLEKESQEPLEFVEVILLNKESSITEGTVTNAEGAFALNSGQGEKLE
;
A
#
# COMPACT_ATOMS: atom_id res chain seq x y z
N MET A 1 34.23 -17.93 -13.26
CA MET A 1 35.09 -16.76 -12.99
C MET A 1 34.30 -15.50 -13.34
N GLN A 2 34.36 -14.49 -12.47
CA GLN A 2 33.49 -13.33 -12.39
C GLN A 2 33.54 -12.38 -13.59
N ALA A 3 32.44 -11.65 -13.81
CA ALA A 3 32.51 -10.20 -14.07
C ALA A 3 31.20 -9.55 -13.57
N ILE A 4 31.25 -8.99 -12.36
CA ILE A 4 30.22 -8.12 -11.80
C ILE A 4 30.40 -6.76 -12.47
N GLN A 5 29.40 -6.32 -13.25
CA GLN A 5 29.33 -4.95 -13.74
C GLN A 5 28.69 -4.09 -12.65
N LEU A 6 29.54 -3.35 -11.92
CA LEU A 6 29.14 -2.36 -10.92
C LEU A 6 28.40 -1.20 -11.60
N ILE A 7 27.11 -1.06 -11.33
CA ILE A 7 26.34 0.15 -11.66
C ILE A 7 26.83 1.24 -10.71
N THR A 8 27.56 2.21 -11.24
CA THR A 8 28.00 3.39 -10.48
C THR A 8 26.82 4.31 -10.19
N PRO A 9 26.72 4.92 -8.98
CA PRO A 9 25.71 5.92 -8.72
C PRO A 9 26.05 7.19 -9.51
N ILE A 10 25.08 7.65 -10.31
CA ILE A 10 25.14 8.94 -10.99
C ILE A 10 25.15 10.02 -9.89
N SER A 11 26.30 10.65 -9.68
CA SER A 11 26.44 11.78 -8.75
C SER A 11 25.82 13.02 -9.38
N PHE A 12 24.63 13.39 -8.92
CA PHE A 12 23.96 14.62 -9.33
C PHE A 12 24.41 15.78 -8.44
N SER A 13 25.57 16.38 -8.75
CA SER A 13 25.99 17.65 -8.16
C SER A 13 25.28 18.81 -8.87
N LYS A 14 24.00 19.03 -8.54
CA LYS A 14 23.37 20.31 -8.82
C LYS A 14 23.46 21.16 -7.55
N LYS A 15 24.32 22.18 -7.56
CA LYS A 15 24.27 23.26 -6.56
C LYS A 15 22.92 23.96 -6.73
N TYR A 16 21.93 23.56 -5.94
CA TYR A 16 20.73 24.36 -5.78
C TYR A 16 21.14 25.66 -5.09
N LYS A 17 21.10 26.77 -5.83
CA LYS A 17 21.14 28.09 -5.22
C LYS A 17 19.90 28.16 -4.33
N SER A 18 20.08 28.21 -3.02
CA SER A 18 18.96 28.42 -2.10
C SER A 18 18.28 29.72 -2.51
N LEU A 19 17.03 29.63 -2.98
CA LEU A 19 16.20 30.81 -3.11
C LEU A 19 16.15 31.45 -1.71
N PRO A 20 16.40 32.77 -1.59
CA PRO A 20 16.15 33.43 -0.31
C PRO A 20 14.68 33.20 0.02
N LEU A 21 14.41 32.50 1.12
CA LEU A 21 13.06 32.35 1.63
C LEU A 21 12.65 33.75 2.09
N ASP A 22 11.92 34.45 1.22
CA ASP A 22 11.45 35.79 1.52
C ASP A 22 10.48 35.72 2.71
N LYS A 23 10.94 36.14 3.88
CA LYS A 23 10.20 36.03 5.15
C LYS A 23 8.93 36.86 5.15
N THR A 24 8.81 37.85 4.25
CA THR A 24 7.60 38.64 4.03
C THR A 24 6.44 37.83 3.46
N GLN A 25 6.72 36.79 2.67
CA GLN A 25 5.67 35.92 2.11
C GLN A 25 5.11 34.92 3.14
N LEU A 26 5.85 34.58 4.19
CA LEU A 26 5.38 33.69 5.26
C LEU A 26 4.35 34.38 6.18
N ASN A 27 4.35 35.72 6.21
CA ASN A 27 3.57 36.52 7.16
C ASN A 27 2.26 37.05 6.57
N HIS A 28 2.06 36.92 5.26
CA HIS A 28 0.81 37.31 4.61
C HIS A 28 -0.32 36.36 5.02
N PRO A 29 -1.49 36.85 5.48
CA PRO A 29 -2.57 36.01 6.02
C PRO A 29 -3.05 34.96 5.01
N MET A 30 -3.02 35.30 3.72
CA MET A 30 -3.40 34.41 2.62
C MET A 30 -2.43 33.22 2.44
N ASN A 31 -1.12 33.42 2.64
CA ASN A 31 -0.14 32.33 2.49
C ASN A 31 -0.19 31.35 3.67
N LYS A 32 -0.51 31.83 4.88
CA LYS A 32 -0.69 30.96 6.05
C LYS A 32 -1.88 30.00 5.86
N ILE A 33 -2.98 30.50 5.30
CA ILE A 33 -4.16 29.69 4.98
C ILE A 33 -3.83 28.65 3.91
N VAL A 34 -3.09 29.03 2.87
CA VAL A 34 -2.66 28.10 1.81
C VAL A 34 -1.77 26.98 2.39
N ILE A 35 -0.85 27.32 3.30
CA ILE A 35 0.02 26.34 3.96
C ILE A 35 -0.81 25.38 4.83
N ILE A 36 -1.79 25.88 5.59
CA ILE A 36 -2.68 25.05 6.40
C ILE A 36 -3.50 24.12 5.50
N LEU A 37 -4.08 24.65 4.42
CA LEU A 37 -4.87 23.87 3.46
C LEU A 37 -4.04 22.76 2.79
N MET A 38 -2.77 23.07 2.45
CA MET A 38 -1.85 22.10 1.87
C MET A 38 -1.46 21.00 2.87
N ALA A 39 -1.26 21.34 4.14
CA ALA A 39 -0.97 20.36 5.20
C ALA A 39 -2.16 19.41 5.47
N PHE A 40 -3.40 19.88 5.35
CA PHE A 40 -4.59 19.03 5.48
C PHE A 40 -4.77 18.05 4.32
N SER A 41 -4.22 18.33 3.13
CA SER A 41 -4.36 17.45 1.95
C SER A 41 -3.57 16.14 2.04
N CYS A 42 -2.66 16.00 3.01
CA CYS A 42 -1.89 14.77 3.23
C CYS A 42 -2.57 13.78 4.18
N LEU A 43 -3.73 14.12 4.74
CA LEU A 43 -4.45 13.24 5.67
C LEU A 43 -5.39 12.32 4.88
N ALA A 44 -5.20 11.01 5.07
CA ALA A 44 -6.02 9.89 4.61
C ALA A 44 -5.72 9.32 3.20
N VAL A 45 -4.55 8.69 3.08
CA VAL A 45 -4.43 7.43 2.31
C VAL A 45 -4.53 6.28 3.31
N ASN A 46 -5.75 5.81 3.57
CA ASN A 46 -5.95 4.54 4.28
C ASN A 46 -5.66 3.41 3.28
N ALA A 47 -4.47 2.82 3.36
CA ALA A 47 -4.14 1.61 2.61
C ALA A 47 -4.87 0.43 3.26
N GLN A 48 -6.15 0.25 2.95
CA GLN A 48 -6.84 -1.00 3.25
C GLN A 48 -6.26 -2.08 2.32
N SER A 49 -5.67 -3.11 2.91
CA SER A 49 -5.21 -4.28 2.17
C SER A 49 -6.37 -5.23 1.94
N GLU A 50 -6.57 -5.57 0.68
CA GLU A 50 -7.58 -6.53 0.23
C GLU A 50 -6.87 -7.76 -0.31
N ILE A 51 -7.23 -8.95 0.19
CA ILE A 51 -6.75 -10.24 -0.29
C ILE A 51 -7.82 -10.79 -1.22
N LYS A 52 -7.41 -11.16 -2.44
CA LYS A 52 -8.29 -11.75 -3.46
C LYS A 52 -7.71 -13.07 -3.94
N GLY A 53 -8.58 -14.00 -4.30
CA GLY A 53 -8.19 -15.26 -4.90
C GLY A 53 -9.39 -16.04 -5.42
N SER A 54 -9.13 -17.28 -5.85
CA SER A 54 -10.16 -18.23 -6.24
C SER A 54 -9.84 -19.61 -5.67
N VAL A 55 -10.88 -20.40 -5.44
CA VAL A 55 -10.80 -21.79 -4.97
C VAL A 55 -11.30 -22.69 -6.09
N LEU A 56 -10.43 -23.62 -6.51
CA LEU A 56 -10.71 -24.57 -7.58
C LEU A 56 -10.58 -26.00 -7.05
N GLU A 57 -11.39 -26.91 -7.58
CA GLU A 57 -11.20 -28.34 -7.41
C GLU A 57 -9.92 -28.78 -8.15
N LYS A 58 -9.15 -29.69 -7.56
CA LYS A 58 -7.77 -29.98 -7.96
C LYS A 58 -7.68 -30.63 -9.34
N GLU A 59 -8.57 -31.57 -9.67
CA GLU A 59 -8.47 -32.38 -10.88
C GLU A 59 -9.21 -31.76 -12.05
N SER A 60 -10.47 -31.41 -11.83
CA SER A 60 -11.38 -30.80 -12.80
C SER A 60 -11.06 -29.35 -13.09
N GLN A 61 -10.36 -28.66 -12.17
CA GLN A 61 -10.17 -27.20 -12.20
C GLN A 61 -11.49 -26.42 -12.18
N GLU A 62 -12.59 -27.06 -11.77
CA GLU A 62 -13.89 -26.40 -11.62
C GLU A 62 -13.89 -25.47 -10.40
N PRO A 63 -14.52 -24.29 -10.50
CA PRO A 63 -14.63 -23.36 -9.39
C PRO A 63 -15.51 -23.92 -8.28
N LEU A 64 -15.07 -23.73 -7.03
CA LEU A 64 -15.83 -24.16 -5.85
C LEU A 64 -16.58 -22.97 -5.25
N GLU A 65 -17.90 -22.97 -5.47
CA GLU A 65 -18.82 -21.99 -4.88
C GLU A 65 -19.23 -22.33 -3.45
N PHE A 66 -19.60 -21.29 -2.68
CA PHE A 66 -20.10 -21.41 -1.31
C PHE A 66 -19.14 -22.08 -0.31
N VAL A 67 -17.84 -22.05 -0.60
CA VAL A 67 -16.78 -22.53 0.30
C VAL A 67 -16.34 -21.41 1.24
N GLU A 68 -16.19 -21.74 2.51
CA GLU A 68 -15.66 -20.81 3.52
C GLU A 68 -14.15 -20.65 3.37
N VAL A 69 -13.70 -19.40 3.28
CA VAL A 69 -12.28 -19.01 3.26
C VAL A 69 -11.99 -18.21 4.52
N ILE A 70 -11.11 -18.74 5.36
CA ILE A 70 -10.78 -18.16 6.67
C ILE A 70 -9.34 -17.66 6.65
N LEU A 71 -9.13 -16.40 7.06
CA LEU A 71 -7.80 -15.86 7.30
C LEU A 71 -7.37 -16.17 8.74
N LEU A 72 -6.19 -16.75 8.88
CA LEU A 72 -5.56 -17.04 10.16
C LEU A 72 -4.33 -16.15 10.36
N ASN A 73 -4.10 -15.71 11.60
CA ASN A 73 -2.82 -15.12 12.00
C ASN A 73 -1.76 -16.20 12.31
N LYS A 74 -0.55 -15.79 12.70
CA LYS A 74 0.57 -16.71 13.02
C LYS A 74 0.28 -17.64 14.21
N GLU A 75 -0.65 -17.26 15.07
CA GLU A 75 -1.09 -18.04 16.23
C GLU A 75 -2.26 -18.97 15.87
N SER A 76 -2.57 -19.11 14.59
CA SER A 76 -3.71 -19.87 14.06
C SER A 76 -5.08 -19.37 14.55
N SER A 77 -5.15 -18.11 15.00
CA SER A 77 -6.41 -17.47 15.36
C SER A 77 -7.09 -16.89 14.14
N ILE A 78 -8.41 -17.02 14.06
CA ILE A 78 -9.23 -16.47 12.98
C ILE A 78 -9.25 -14.95 13.10
N THR A 79 -8.84 -14.27 12.03
CA THR A 79 -8.88 -12.80 11.95
C THR A 79 -10.03 -12.30 11.10
N GLU A 80 -10.42 -13.03 10.05
CA GLU A 80 -11.51 -12.65 9.15
C GLU A 80 -11.97 -13.88 8.34
N GLY A 81 -13.19 -13.85 7.80
CA GLY A 81 -13.73 -14.91 6.94
C GLY A 81 -14.59 -14.39 5.79
N THR A 82 -14.67 -15.16 4.71
CA THR A 82 -15.54 -14.88 3.57
C THR A 82 -16.00 -16.19 2.92
N VAL A 83 -16.91 -16.09 1.96
CA VAL A 83 -17.46 -17.24 1.21
C VAL A 83 -17.25 -17.01 -0.28
N THR A 84 -16.84 -18.06 -1.00
CA THR A 84 -16.65 -17.98 -2.45
C THR A 84 -17.98 -17.80 -3.20
N ASN A 85 -17.93 -17.05 -4.30
CA ASN A 85 -19.08 -16.87 -5.20
C ASN A 85 -19.21 -18.02 -6.22
N ALA A 86 -20.14 -17.91 -7.18
CA ALA A 86 -20.40 -18.92 -8.21
C ALA A 86 -19.17 -19.20 -9.13
N GLU A 87 -18.27 -18.22 -9.27
CA GLU A 87 -17.01 -18.37 -10.01
C GLU A 87 -15.86 -18.88 -9.12
N GLY A 88 -16.14 -19.27 -7.88
CA GLY A 88 -15.15 -19.73 -6.91
C GLY A 88 -14.24 -18.61 -6.39
N ALA A 89 -14.54 -17.35 -6.70
CA ALA A 89 -13.74 -16.19 -6.33
C ALA A 89 -14.09 -15.68 -4.93
N PHE A 90 -13.09 -15.12 -4.23
CA PHE A 90 -13.26 -14.47 -2.93
C PHE A 90 -12.47 -13.16 -2.85
N ALA A 91 -12.97 -12.26 -2.01
CA ALA A 91 -12.29 -11.05 -1.58
C ALA A 91 -12.48 -10.89 -0.07
N LEU A 92 -11.39 -10.56 0.64
CA LEU A 92 -11.36 -10.41 2.09
C LEU A 92 -10.54 -9.16 2.44
N ASN A 93 -11.00 -8.37 3.40
CA ASN A 93 -10.24 -7.22 3.89
C ASN A 93 -9.31 -7.70 5.01
N SER A 94 -7.99 -7.62 4.82
CA SER A 94 -7.03 -8.16 5.80
C SER A 94 -6.62 -7.17 6.89
N GLY A 95 -7.30 -6.02 7.00
CA GLY A 95 -6.92 -4.98 7.96
C GLY A 95 -5.48 -4.49 7.74
N GLN A 96 -4.79 -4.08 8.82
CA GLN A 96 -3.34 -3.86 8.77
C GLN A 96 -2.63 -5.21 8.82
N GLY A 97 -2.05 -5.63 7.70
CA GLY A 97 -1.23 -6.85 7.68
C GLY A 97 -0.06 -6.75 8.64
N GLU A 98 0.16 -7.77 9.47
CA GLU A 98 1.44 -7.95 10.14
C GLU A 98 2.52 -8.14 9.08
N LYS A 99 3.38 -7.13 8.92
CA LYS A 99 4.54 -7.23 8.04
C LYS A 99 5.46 -8.32 8.60
N LEU A 100 5.71 -9.35 7.80
CA LEU A 100 6.78 -10.31 8.07
C LEU A 100 8.11 -9.56 7.92
N GLU A 101 8.85 -9.42 9.02
CA GLU A 101 10.28 -9.03 9.01
C GLU A 101 11.16 -10.22 8.63
#